data_AF-A0AAD9IR39-F1
#
_entry.id   AF-A0AAD9IR39-F1
#
_cell.length_a   1.000
_cell.length_b   1.000
_cell.length_c   1.000
_cell.angle_alpha   90.00
_cell.angle_beta   90.00
_cell.angle_gamma   90.00
#
_symmetry.space_group_name_H-M   'P 1'
#
loop_
_entity.id
_entity.type
_entity.pdbx_description
1 polymer ?
#
loop_
_entity_poly.entity_id
_entity_poly.type
_entity_poly.pdbx_seq_one_letter_code
_entity_poly.pdbx_strand_id
1 'polypeptide(L)'
;MTEQPKPQEAWSPGTEVVSMYNFRGNSAEDLPFKRGEVMTIVRATKDPMWYFARHQNGREGMIPSNYVQKRGEVKLHAMPWFHGKMSRIEAERKLAPIKRGLFLIRESNNFLGDYSLSVCDNDKIDHYHIVYHGNKLTIDEEAFFENLTQLVEV
;
A
#
# COMPACT_ATOMS: atom_id res chain seq x y z
N MET A 1 26.84 -5.25 8.06
CA MET A 1 26.00 -6.43 7.76
C MET A 1 24.90 -5.94 6.84
N THR A 2 24.92 -6.35 5.57
CA THR A 2 23.92 -5.93 4.58
C THR A 2 22.64 -6.74 4.82
N GLU A 3 21.59 -6.12 5.37
CA GLU A 3 20.28 -6.76 5.45
C GLU A 3 19.75 -6.99 4.02
N GLN A 4 19.51 -8.26 3.70
CA GLN A 4 18.79 -8.63 2.48
C GLN A 4 17.35 -8.13 2.61
N PRO A 5 16.75 -7.49 1.59
CA PRO A 5 15.36 -7.11 1.64
C PRO A 5 14.52 -8.38 1.80
N LYS A 6 13.70 -8.44 2.86
CA LYS A 6 12.76 -9.55 3.07
C LYS A 6 11.86 -9.68 1.82
N PRO A 7 11.57 -10.90 1.32
CA PRO A 7 10.70 -11.10 0.18
C PRO A 7 9.34 -10.44 0.43
N GLN A 8 8.83 -9.71 -0.55
CA GLN A 8 7.46 -9.19 -0.49
C GLN A 8 6.51 -10.38 -0.43
N GLU A 9 5.71 -10.49 0.64
CA GLU A 9 4.75 -11.59 0.79
C GLU A 9 3.77 -11.60 -0.39
N ALA A 10 3.56 -12.78 -0.97
CA ALA A 10 2.67 -12.94 -2.11
C ALA A 10 1.22 -12.63 -1.73
N TRP A 11 0.48 -11.97 -2.63
CA TRP A 11 -0.92 -11.62 -2.36
C TRP A 11 -1.81 -12.86 -2.22
N SER A 12 -2.63 -12.86 -1.18
CA SER A 12 -3.56 -13.94 -0.88
C SER A 12 -4.71 -14.01 -1.89
N PRO A 13 -5.30 -15.20 -2.14
CA PRO A 13 -6.54 -15.33 -2.89
C PRO A 13 -7.64 -14.40 -2.37
N GLY A 14 -8.38 -13.76 -3.28
CA GLY A 14 -9.40 -12.76 -2.96
C GLY A 14 -8.89 -11.32 -2.91
N THR A 15 -7.58 -11.08 -2.95
CA THR A 15 -7.03 -9.72 -3.00
C THR A 15 -7.50 -9.00 -4.26
N GLU A 16 -8.16 -7.85 -4.10
CA GLU A 16 -8.49 -6.98 -5.23
C GLU A 16 -7.29 -6.13 -5.63
N VAL A 17 -6.98 -6.13 -6.92
CA VAL A 17 -5.93 -5.32 -7.53
C VAL A 17 -6.50 -4.46 -8.65
N VAL A 18 -5.88 -3.31 -8.89
CA VAL A 18 -6.20 -2.38 -9.98
C VAL A 18 -5.01 -2.33 -10.92
N SER A 19 -5.26 -2.40 -12.22
CA SER A 19 -4.20 -2.27 -13.23
C SER A 19 -3.69 -0.83 -13.34
N MET A 20 -2.38 -0.67 -13.25
CA MET A 20 -1.68 0.60 -13.39
C MET A 20 -1.32 0.91 -14.85
N TYR A 21 -1.27 -0.12 -15.70
CA TYR A 21 -0.96 -0.04 -17.12
C TYR A 21 -1.87 -0.94 -17.96
N ASN A 22 -1.81 -0.81 -19.28
CA ASN A 22 -2.48 -1.73 -20.20
C ASN A 22 -1.60 -2.98 -20.39
N PHE A 23 -2.20 -4.17 -20.40
CA PHE A 23 -1.54 -5.42 -20.70
C PHE A 23 -2.28 -6.16 -21.80
N ARG A 24 -1.60 -6.45 -22.92
CA ARG A 24 -2.21 -7.10 -24.09
C ARG A 24 -2.14 -8.62 -24.04
N GLY A 25 -1.33 -9.19 -23.16
CA GLY A 25 -0.96 -10.61 -23.20
C GLY A 25 0.00 -10.91 -24.36
N ASN A 26 0.94 -11.82 -24.11
CA ASN A 26 1.86 -12.40 -25.08
C ASN A 26 1.65 -13.92 -25.23
N SER A 27 0.79 -14.53 -24.40
CA SER A 27 0.48 -15.96 -24.43
C SER A 27 -1.04 -16.22 -24.31
N ALA A 28 -1.46 -17.47 -24.59
CA ALA A 28 -2.86 -17.89 -24.41
C ALA A 28 -3.27 -18.03 -22.93
N GLU A 29 -2.30 -18.12 -22.02
CA GLU A 29 -2.54 -18.21 -20.58
C GLU A 29 -2.73 -16.83 -19.93
N ASP A 30 -2.40 -15.76 -20.66
CA ASP A 30 -2.43 -14.40 -20.17
C ASP A 30 -3.87 -13.87 -20.09
N LEU A 31 -4.11 -13.00 -19.11
CA LEU A 31 -5.35 -12.25 -18.98
C LEU A 31 -5.10 -10.80 -19.41
N PRO A 32 -5.46 -10.39 -20.63
CA PRO A 32 -5.34 -9.00 -21.06
C PRO A 32 -6.29 -8.08 -20.29
N PHE A 33 -5.83 -6.86 -19.99
CA PHE A 33 -6.59 -5.83 -19.27
C PHE A 33 -6.17 -4.42 -19.71
N LYS A 34 -7.05 -3.44 -19.48
CA LYS A 34 -6.76 -2.01 -19.61
C LYS A 34 -6.42 -1.40 -18.27
N ARG A 35 -5.69 -0.29 -18.26
CA ARG A 35 -5.39 0.52 -17.08
C ARG A 35 -6.68 0.93 -16.37
N GLY A 36 -6.71 0.78 -15.06
CA GLY A 36 -7.84 1.11 -14.19
C GLY A 36 -8.84 -0.02 -13.97
N GLU A 37 -8.69 -1.15 -14.67
CA GLU A 37 -9.54 -2.32 -14.48
C GLU A 37 -9.23 -3.05 -13.16
N VAL A 38 -10.26 -3.60 -12.53
CA VAL A 38 -10.15 -4.33 -11.26
C VAL A 38 -10.15 -5.83 -11.52
N MET A 39 -9.23 -6.52 -10.88
CA MET A 39 -9.10 -7.97 -10.93
C MET A 39 -8.95 -8.52 -9.52
N THR A 40 -9.29 -9.80 -9.34
CA THR A 40 -9.14 -10.51 -8.07
C THR A 40 -8.03 -11.53 -8.21
N ILE A 41 -7.04 -11.50 -7.33
CA ILE A 41 -6.01 -12.54 -7.25
C ILE A 41 -6.70 -13.87 -6.89
N VAL A 42 -6.51 -14.89 -7.72
CA VAL A 42 -7.01 -16.24 -7.47
C VAL A 42 -5.93 -17.06 -6.77
N ARG A 43 -4.67 -16.95 -7.22
CA ARG A 43 -3.52 -17.58 -6.56
C ARG A 43 -2.19 -16.94 -6.99
N ALA A 44 -1.21 -17.01 -6.10
CA ALA A 44 0.19 -16.80 -6.47
C ALA A 44 0.68 -17.91 -7.41
N THR A 45 1.69 -17.62 -8.22
CA THR A 45 2.36 -18.62 -9.05
C THR A 45 3.75 -18.92 -8.52
N LYS A 46 4.46 -19.87 -9.14
CA LYS A 46 5.87 -20.14 -8.81
C LYS A 46 6.78 -18.98 -9.18
N ASP A 47 6.38 -18.14 -10.15
CA ASP A 47 7.09 -16.94 -10.55
C ASP A 47 6.50 -15.73 -9.79
N PRO A 48 7.26 -15.06 -8.91
CA PRO A 48 6.80 -13.87 -8.19
C PRO A 48 6.40 -12.70 -9.10
N MET A 49 6.85 -12.71 -10.36
CA MET A 49 6.46 -11.70 -11.34
C MET A 49 5.07 -11.91 -11.91
N TRP A 50 4.40 -13.03 -11.59
CA TRP A 50 3.09 -13.37 -12.14
C TRP A 50 2.11 -13.89 -11.09
N TYR A 51 0.87 -13.46 -11.25
CA TYR A 51 -0.28 -13.97 -10.51
C TYR A 51 -1.30 -14.59 -11.46
N PHE A 52 -2.05 -15.57 -10.99
CA PHE A 52 -3.28 -15.99 -11.66
C PHE A 52 -4.44 -15.20 -11.06
N ALA A 53 -5.19 -14.50 -11.90
CA ALA A 53 -6.24 -13.58 -11.48
C ALA A 53 -7.52 -13.79 -12.29
N ARG A 54 -8.62 -13.27 -11.74
CA ARG A 54 -9.94 -13.25 -12.37
C ARG A 54 -10.39 -11.81 -12.59
N HIS A 55 -10.80 -11.50 -13.81
CA HIS A 55 -11.44 -10.24 -14.16
C HIS A 55 -12.93 -10.26 -13.78
N GLN A 56 -13.54 -9.08 -13.59
CA GLN A 56 -14.96 -8.96 -13.20
C GLN A 56 -15.95 -9.58 -14.20
N ASN A 57 -15.53 -9.74 -15.46
CA ASN A 57 -16.32 -10.41 -16.50
C ASN A 57 -16.20 -11.95 -16.48
N GLY A 58 -15.57 -12.52 -15.45
CA GLY A 58 -15.41 -13.96 -15.26
C GLY A 58 -14.20 -14.58 -15.99
N ARG A 59 -13.47 -13.83 -16.82
CA ARG A 59 -12.24 -14.34 -17.45
C ARG A 59 -11.13 -14.50 -16.44
N GLU A 60 -10.35 -15.56 -16.58
CA GLU A 60 -9.20 -15.85 -15.72
C GLU A 60 -7.92 -16.02 -16.56
N GLY A 61 -6.77 -15.76 -15.94
CA GLY A 61 -5.47 -15.92 -16.59
C GLY A 61 -4.35 -15.24 -15.82
N MET A 62 -3.16 -15.27 -16.42
CA MET A 62 -1.92 -14.76 -15.87
C MET A 62 -1.83 -13.24 -16.01
N ILE A 63 -1.46 -12.56 -14.93
CA ILE A 63 -1.20 -11.12 -14.90
C ILE A 63 0.18 -10.82 -14.32
N PRO A 64 0.91 -9.83 -14.84
CA PRO A 64 2.20 -9.43 -14.31
C PRO A 64 2.03 -8.60 -13.02
N SER A 65 2.78 -8.93 -11.97
CA SER A 65 2.66 -8.31 -10.64
C SER A 65 2.97 -6.81 -10.67
N ASN A 66 3.94 -6.38 -11.48
CA ASN A 66 4.35 -4.98 -11.62
C ASN A 66 3.36 -4.13 -12.45
N TYR A 67 2.31 -4.72 -13.00
CA TYR A 67 1.28 -3.98 -13.74
C TYR A 67 0.07 -3.65 -12.90
N VAL A 68 0.01 -4.15 -11.66
CA VAL A 68 -1.16 -4.03 -10.80
C VAL A 68 -0.74 -3.58 -9.42
N GLN A 69 -1.67 -2.94 -8.71
CA GLN A 69 -1.48 -2.53 -7.32
C GLN A 69 -2.71 -2.95 -6.51
N LYS A 70 -2.54 -3.28 -5.22
CA LYS A 70 -3.66 -3.60 -4.35
C LYS A 70 -4.65 -2.42 -4.34
N ARG A 71 -5.94 -2.69 -4.54
CA ARG A 71 -6.97 -1.64 -4.66
C ARG A 71 -7.03 -0.72 -3.44
N GLY A 72 -6.77 -1.28 -2.26
CA GLY A 72 -6.64 -0.51 -1.02
C GLY A 72 -5.51 0.53 -1.08
N GLU A 73 -4.34 0.14 -1.60
CA GLU A 73 -3.19 1.05 -1.73
C GLU A 73 -3.45 2.16 -2.75
N VAL A 74 -4.12 1.87 -3.87
CA VAL A 74 -4.48 2.91 -4.86
C VAL A 74 -5.38 3.98 -4.25
N LYS A 75 -6.34 3.58 -3.40
CA LYS A 75 -7.16 4.53 -2.64
C LYS A 75 -6.33 5.33 -1.65
N LEU A 76 -5.38 4.69 -0.95
CA LEU A 76 -4.48 5.38 -0.04
C LEU A 76 -3.61 6.42 -0.77
N HIS A 77 -3.01 6.09 -1.90
CA HIS A 77 -2.20 7.03 -2.69
C HIS A 77 -2.99 8.23 -3.25
N ALA A 78 -4.32 8.16 -3.32
CA ALA A 78 -5.17 9.28 -3.68
C ALA A 78 -5.47 10.21 -2.48
N MET A 79 -5.19 9.78 -1.25
CA MET A 79 -5.43 10.59 -0.06
C MET A 79 -4.34 11.66 0.08
N PRO A 80 -4.71 12.94 0.27
CA PRO A 80 -3.75 14.05 0.29
C PRO A 80 -2.77 13.98 1.47
N TRP A 81 -3.12 13.22 2.51
CA TRP A 81 -2.29 12.97 3.69
C TRP A 81 -1.36 11.77 3.55
N PHE A 82 -1.49 10.92 2.52
CA PHE A 82 -0.64 9.73 2.35
C PHE A 82 0.44 9.96 1.30
N HIS A 83 1.70 9.73 1.68
CA HIS A 83 2.86 10.03 0.84
C HIS A 83 3.68 8.80 0.44
N GLY A 84 3.20 7.58 0.75
CA GLY A 84 3.92 6.34 0.44
C GLY A 84 5.36 6.37 0.99
N LYS A 85 6.33 5.98 0.15
CA LYS A 85 7.76 6.06 0.46
C LYS A 85 8.21 7.52 0.59
N MET A 86 8.29 7.98 1.83
CA MET A 86 8.83 9.29 2.20
C MET A 86 9.67 9.14 3.46
N SER A 87 10.90 9.66 3.44
CA SER A 87 11.77 9.64 4.62
C SER A 87 11.28 10.62 5.69
N ARG A 88 11.73 10.40 6.94
CA ARG A 88 11.48 11.32 8.06
C ARG A 88 11.88 12.76 7.73
N ILE A 89 13.04 12.95 7.10
CA ILE A 89 13.58 14.28 6.75
C ILE A 89 12.72 14.95 5.68
N GLU A 90 12.27 14.20 4.67
CA GLU A 90 11.37 14.73 3.63
C GLU A 90 10.01 15.12 4.22
N ALA A 91 9.49 14.34 5.17
CA ALA A 91 8.26 14.68 5.89
C ALA A 91 8.41 15.98 6.68
N GLU A 92 9.49 16.13 7.45
CA GLU A 92 9.77 17.34 8.23
C GLU A 92 9.89 18.59 7.34
N ARG A 93 10.55 18.47 6.18
CA ARG A 93 10.62 19.56 5.18
C ARG A 93 9.26 19.89 4.58
N LYS A 94 8.43 18.88 4.30
CA LYS A 94 7.11 19.07 3.68
C LYS A 94 6.10 19.69 4.63
N LEU A 95 6.23 19.42 5.92
CA LEU A 95 5.41 19.97 6.99
C LEU A 95 5.86 21.37 7.44
N ALA A 96 6.95 21.91 6.88
CA ALA A 96 7.41 23.26 7.15
C ALA A 96 6.71 24.31 6.25
N PRO A 97 6.41 25.52 6.76
CA PRO A 97 6.53 25.93 8.16
C PRO A 97 5.52 25.19 9.04
N ILE A 98 5.94 24.84 10.27
CA ILE A 98 5.13 24.07 11.20
C ILE A 98 3.84 24.86 11.48
N LYS A 99 2.71 24.23 11.17
CA LYS A 99 1.39 24.76 11.47
C LYS A 99 0.60 23.69 12.18
N ARG A 100 0.06 24.03 13.35
CA ARG A 100 -0.73 23.10 14.17
C ARG A 100 -1.81 22.43 13.35
N GLY A 101 -1.89 21.10 13.47
CA GLY A 101 -2.88 20.27 12.77
C GLY A 101 -2.47 19.84 11.36
N LEU A 102 -1.32 20.27 10.84
CA LEU A 102 -0.74 19.62 9.66
C LEU A 102 -0.25 18.22 10.03
N PHE A 103 -0.49 17.25 9.16
CA PHE A 103 -0.01 15.89 9.35
C PHE A 103 0.17 15.21 8.01
N LEU A 104 0.90 14.09 8.04
CA LEU A 104 0.97 13.16 6.92
C LEU A 104 1.28 11.74 7.41
N ILE A 105 0.92 10.75 6.60
CA ILE A 105 1.27 9.35 6.78
C ILE A 105 2.25 8.95 5.67
N ARG A 106 3.30 8.25 6.07
CA ARG A 106 4.34 7.69 5.19
C ARG A 106 4.61 6.25 5.55
N GLU A 107 5.12 5.47 4.59
CA GLU A 107 5.67 4.14 4.85
C GLU A 107 6.87 4.26 5.81
N SER A 108 7.00 3.31 6.73
CA SER A 108 8.13 3.28 7.67
C SER A 108 9.41 2.84 6.95
N ASN A 109 10.44 3.69 6.97
CA ASN A 109 11.75 3.36 6.41
C ASN A 109 12.49 2.27 7.19
N ASN A 110 12.17 2.09 8.47
CA ASN A 110 12.87 1.18 9.37
C ASN A 110 12.15 -0.17 9.50
N PHE A 111 10.85 -0.22 9.21
CA PHE A 111 10.00 -1.39 9.42
C PHE A 111 9.11 -1.60 8.19
N LEU A 112 9.53 -2.52 7.33
CA LEU A 112 8.79 -2.88 6.12
C LEU A 112 7.39 -3.40 6.47
N GLY A 113 6.36 -2.77 5.89
CA GLY A 113 4.96 -3.11 6.12
C GLY A 113 4.24 -2.20 7.12
N ASP A 114 4.99 -1.41 7.89
CA ASP A 114 4.45 -0.46 8.85
C ASP A 114 4.40 0.96 8.28
N TYR A 115 3.66 1.82 8.98
CA TYR A 115 3.54 3.23 8.62
C TYR A 115 4.09 4.13 9.74
N SER A 116 4.21 5.41 9.42
CA SER A 116 4.53 6.47 10.37
C SER A 116 3.59 7.65 10.14
N LEU A 117 2.94 8.11 11.20
CA LEU A 117 2.14 9.34 11.22
C LEU A 117 3.03 10.48 11.73
N SER A 118 3.24 11.50 10.92
CA SER A 118 4.01 12.71 11.27
C SER A 118 3.02 13.84 11.52
N VAL A 119 3.00 14.43 12.72
CA VAL A 119 2.01 15.44 13.14
C VAL A 119 2.70 16.71 13.62
N CYS A 120 2.24 17.86 13.13
CA CYS A 120 2.61 19.18 13.63
C CYS A 120 1.75 19.54 14.85
N ASP A 121 2.36 19.56 16.03
CA ASP A 121 1.73 20.04 17.26
C ASP A 121 2.77 20.75 18.15
N ASN A 122 2.34 21.76 18.90
CA ASN A 122 3.20 22.54 19.81
C ASN A 122 4.56 22.98 19.20
N ASP A 123 4.54 23.52 17.97
CA ASP A 123 5.72 23.98 17.23
C ASP A 123 6.81 22.92 16.98
N LYS A 124 6.45 21.64 17.08
CA LYS A 124 7.29 20.50 16.73
C LYS A 124 6.57 19.53 15.81
N ILE A 125 7.33 18.59 15.27
CA ILE A 125 6.81 17.48 14.47
C ILE A 125 7.05 16.20 15.26
N ASP A 126 5.97 15.59 15.73
CA ASP A 126 5.99 14.27 16.38
C ASP A 126 5.79 13.18 15.33
N HIS A 127 6.46 12.04 15.53
CA HIS A 127 6.41 10.88 14.62
C HIS A 127 5.92 9.67 15.39
N TYR A 128 4.73 9.19 15.07
CA TYR A 128 4.09 8.02 15.67
C TYR A 128 4.24 6.82 14.76
N HIS A 129 4.62 5.68 15.32
CA HIS A 129 4.72 4.42 14.59
C HIS A 129 3.34 3.77 14.51
N ILE A 130 2.90 3.41 13.31
CA ILE A 130 1.65 2.68 13.09
C ILE A 130 2.03 1.25 12.70
N VAL A 131 1.62 0.29 13.51
CA VAL A 131 1.95 -1.13 13.35
C VAL A 131 0.71 -1.98 13.09
N TYR A 132 0.91 -3.15 12.48
CA TYR A 132 -0.12 -4.17 12.40
C TYR A 132 -0.09 -5.10 13.62
N HIS A 133 -1.23 -5.25 14.28
CA HIS A 133 -1.46 -6.24 15.32
C HIS A 133 -2.78 -6.97 15.04
N GLY A 134 -2.73 -8.28 14.84
CA GLY A 134 -3.92 -9.10 14.57
C GLY A 134 -4.72 -8.65 13.34
N ASN A 135 -4.02 -8.28 12.24
CA ASN A 135 -4.61 -7.75 11.00
C ASN A 135 -5.32 -6.38 11.13
N LYS A 136 -5.09 -5.66 12.25
CA LYS A 136 -5.55 -4.29 12.47
C LYS A 136 -4.38 -3.35 12.69
N LEU A 137 -4.56 -2.07 12.43
CA LEU A 137 -3.59 -1.01 12.64
C LEU A 137 -3.74 -0.40 14.03
N THR A 138 -2.64 -0.08 14.69
CA THR A 138 -2.63 0.63 15.98
C THR A 138 -1.39 1.52 16.12
N ILE A 139 -1.47 2.53 16.98
CA ILE A 139 -0.34 3.39 17.40
C ILE A 139 0.04 3.13 18.86
N ASP A 140 -0.93 2.81 19.71
CA ASP A 140 -0.82 2.76 21.17
C ASP A 140 -1.16 1.37 21.76
N GLU A 141 -1.52 0.40 20.92
CA GLU A 141 -2.02 -0.92 21.30
C GLU A 141 -3.36 -0.91 22.07
N GLU A 142 -4.03 0.24 22.16
CA GLU A 142 -5.35 0.39 22.79
C GLU A 142 -6.44 0.59 21.74
N ALA A 143 -6.17 1.41 20.73
CA ALA A 143 -7.07 1.67 19.61
C ALA A 143 -6.67 0.86 18.36
N PHE A 144 -7.65 0.22 17.72
CA PHE A 144 -7.43 -0.65 16.56
C PHE A 144 -8.31 -0.25 15.38
N PHE A 145 -7.71 -0.19 14.18
CA PHE A 145 -8.35 0.27 12.95
C PHE A 145 -8.19 -0.75 11.83
N GLU A 146 -9.18 -0.85 10.94
CA GLU A 146 -9.13 -1.77 9.80
C GLU A 146 -8.19 -1.27 8.70
N ASN A 147 -7.98 0.05 8.60
CA ASN A 147 -7.13 0.68 7.59
C ASN A 147 -6.72 2.10 8.00
N LEU A 148 -5.76 2.68 7.28
CA LEU A 148 -5.24 4.03 7.57
C LEU A 148 -6.30 5.13 7.41
N THR A 149 -7.32 4.93 6.57
CA THR A 149 -8.37 5.96 6.41
C THR A 149 -9.17 6.06 7.70
N GLN A 150 -9.56 4.91 8.27
CA GLN A 150 -10.26 4.88 9.56
C GLN A 150 -9.40 5.44 10.69
N LEU A 151 -8.09 5.20 10.70
CA LEU A 151 -7.16 5.74 11.69
C LEU A 151 -7.07 7.27 11.65
N VAL A 152 -7.23 7.89 10.48
CA VAL A 152 -7.15 9.35 10.28
C VAL A 152 -8.47 10.07 10.61
N GLU A 153 -9.60 9.36 10.51
CA GLU A 153 -10.94 9.94 10.68
C GLU A 153 -11.43 10.05 12.14
N VAL A 154 -10.60 9.65 13.11
CA VAL A 154 -10.94 9.54 14.54
C VAL A 154 -10.79 10.87 15.28
#